data_AF-A0A6N8L0G0-F1
#
_entry.id   AF-A0A6N8L0G0-F1
#
_cell.length_a   1.000
_cell.length_b   1.000
_cell.length_c   1.000
_cell.angle_alpha   90.00
_cell.angle_beta   90.00
_cell.angle_gamma   90.00
#
_symmetry.space_group_name_H-M   'P 1'
#
loop_
_entity.id
_entity.type
_entity.pdbx_description
1 polymer ?
#
loop_
_entity_poly.entity_id
_entity_poly.type
_entity_poly.pdbx_seq_one_letter_code
_entity_poly.pdbx_strand_id
1 'polypeptide(L)'
;MLIDLNLNSIRKILIAFVLLVSLTSSSNKERSKGNPAFRIIHNNDGTDALANMWFNKKANLSRADINRYVDIVADTKVVTTYMMCTGSDFVYYRSKYERPFGDDVNGTLGCEGNPELRDALKHYYQNFLSLEKEGTDIIDASLSRAKERGMEAFITFRVNDLHFADTNSNCRVSYPDFWYKNPQYYTGDASQGMNSAQALDFTHPEVRTHKLNLIREQLEKYQQIDGYDLDFMRFIVLFKTGDGPKKAPLITSFVQEVKHMVDSVSKARGKKILLSVRVPITVEGCLEKGLDVKEWLRLGLMDFITIGAHWRGETATPIAKFKQDFFQGSKKRIPVYGSIDDGGYQPREFFSDGMYKGMASHIMGQGGDGLYLFNFYFTNNAQVDYSKSLNASGLVNRTLSPRLLAEIGNPKTLQQGNKIYCASDGVTNAYGVLQVADLPMACGNGKKSKIGLFIGDPLTAQKPQKQLLFLRTDKQARMEVDMNGVRLQALDKQLAKDYDRMHGMQEGEDMQVFEIPTAALKSGGNEIAVVSKAGVFVVKRAEVALQYGDVNQYGYF
;
A
#
# COMPACT_ATOMS: atom_id res chain seq x y z
N MET A 1 -68.31 -35.03 32.15
CA MET A 1 -67.28 -35.33 33.17
C MET A 1 -66.23 -34.24 33.02
N LEU A 2 -66.33 -33.21 33.87
CA LEU A 2 -65.38 -32.10 33.91
C LEU A 2 -64.02 -32.62 34.38
N ILE A 3 -62.98 -32.39 33.59
CA ILE A 3 -61.61 -32.47 34.06
C ILE A 3 -61.10 -31.03 34.09
N ASP A 4 -61.03 -30.49 35.30
CA ASP A 4 -60.36 -29.23 35.63
C ASP A 4 -58.87 -29.37 35.32
N LEU A 5 -58.43 -28.78 34.20
CA LEU A 5 -57.02 -28.58 33.92
C LEU A 5 -56.59 -27.23 34.51
N ASN A 6 -55.98 -27.34 35.69
CA ASN A 6 -55.36 -26.31 36.50
C ASN A 6 -54.57 -25.27 35.64
N LEU A 7 -55.05 -24.02 35.61
CA LEU A 7 -54.46 -22.90 34.85
C LEU A 7 -52.97 -22.63 35.18
N ASN A 8 -52.47 -23.10 36.33
CA ASN A 8 -51.06 -22.95 36.71
C ASN A 8 -50.11 -23.91 35.97
N SER A 9 -50.60 -25.05 35.45
CA SER A 9 -49.78 -25.97 34.64
C SER A 9 -49.66 -25.48 33.19
N ILE A 10 -50.70 -24.82 32.66
CA ILE A 10 -50.69 -24.24 31.30
C ILE A 10 -49.74 -23.03 31.24
N ARG A 11 -49.66 -22.22 32.30
CA ARG A 11 -48.70 -21.10 32.36
C ARG A 11 -47.24 -21.56 32.43
N LYS A 12 -46.93 -22.67 33.09
CA LYS A 12 -45.55 -23.19 33.13
C LYS A 12 -45.11 -23.83 31.81
N ILE A 13 -46.04 -24.47 31.08
CA ILE A 13 -45.75 -25.04 29.75
C ILE A 13 -45.62 -23.94 28.68
N LEU A 14 -46.43 -22.87 28.73
CA LEU A 14 -46.28 -21.74 27.81
C LEU A 14 -44.98 -20.96 28.04
N ILE A 15 -44.55 -20.76 29.29
CA ILE A 15 -43.28 -20.08 29.60
C ILE A 15 -42.08 -20.94 29.20
N ALA A 16 -42.16 -22.27 29.34
CA ALA A 16 -41.11 -23.17 28.85
C ALA A 16 -41.05 -23.22 27.30
N PHE A 17 -42.18 -23.12 26.59
CA PHE A 17 -42.19 -23.09 25.12
C PHE A 17 -41.71 -21.74 24.55
N VAL A 18 -41.99 -20.63 25.23
CA VAL A 18 -41.46 -19.30 24.85
C VAL A 18 -39.96 -19.18 25.15
N LEU A 19 -39.45 -19.89 26.18
CA LEU A 19 -38.02 -19.96 26.49
C LEU A 19 -37.23 -20.99 25.66
N LEU A 20 -37.87 -22.03 25.10
CA LEU A 20 -37.20 -22.98 24.19
C LEU A 20 -37.19 -22.52 22.73
N VAL A 21 -38.14 -21.70 22.28
CA VAL A 21 -38.13 -21.13 20.91
C VAL A 21 -37.16 -19.93 20.79
N SER A 22 -36.63 -19.44 21.91
CA SER A 22 -35.63 -18.36 21.95
C SER A 22 -34.16 -18.84 22.04
N LEU A 23 -33.89 -20.15 21.91
CA LEU A 23 -32.54 -20.73 21.98
C LEU A 23 -32.07 -21.49 20.73
N THR A 24 -32.81 -21.43 19.62
CA THR A 24 -32.34 -21.93 18.32
C THR A 24 -32.53 -20.89 17.21
N SER A 25 -32.02 -19.68 17.43
CA SER A 25 -31.59 -18.83 16.32
C SER A 25 -30.08 -18.98 16.20
N SER A 26 -29.64 -19.97 15.42
CA SER A 26 -28.32 -20.01 14.83
C SER A 26 -27.95 -18.59 14.38
N SER A 27 -26.94 -18.01 15.02
CA SER A 27 -26.42 -16.68 14.69
C SER A 27 -25.67 -16.72 13.37
N ASN A 28 -26.40 -16.95 12.27
CA ASN A 28 -26.03 -16.34 11.01
C ASN A 28 -26.29 -14.85 11.18
N LYS A 29 -25.27 -14.14 11.68
CA LYS A 29 -25.14 -12.71 11.39
C LYS A 29 -25.03 -12.62 9.88
N GLU A 30 -26.17 -12.50 9.20
CA GLU A 30 -26.22 -11.78 7.94
C GLU A 30 -25.53 -10.44 8.22
N ARG A 31 -24.30 -10.30 7.73
CA ARG A 31 -23.61 -9.02 7.66
C ARG A 31 -24.60 -8.08 6.99
N SER A 32 -25.14 -7.14 7.77
CA SER A 32 -25.97 -6.06 7.26
C SER A 32 -25.32 -5.50 6.00
N LYS A 33 -26.12 -5.31 4.95
CA LYS A 33 -25.78 -4.52 3.75
C LYS A 33 -25.56 -3.03 4.10
N GLY A 34 -24.73 -2.74 5.09
CA GLY A 34 -24.14 -1.44 5.32
C GLY A 34 -22.97 -1.28 4.37
N ASN A 35 -22.61 -0.02 4.06
CA ASN A 35 -21.36 0.30 3.36
C ASN A 35 -20.24 -0.63 3.84
N PRO A 36 -19.42 -1.23 2.96
CA PRO A 36 -18.25 -1.95 3.41
C PRO A 36 -17.49 -1.01 4.35
N ALA A 37 -17.29 -1.44 5.59
CA ALA A 37 -16.57 -0.66 6.57
C ALA A 37 -15.22 -0.29 5.95
N PHE A 38 -14.87 1.00 6.00
CA PHE A 38 -13.61 1.51 5.51
C PHE A 38 -12.47 0.61 5.98
N ARG A 39 -11.78 -0.03 5.03
CA ARG A 39 -10.78 -1.06 5.33
C ARG A 39 -9.39 -0.43 5.43
N ILE A 40 -8.66 -0.72 6.49
CA ILE A 40 -7.23 -0.44 6.55
C ILE A 40 -6.49 -1.76 6.44
N ILE A 41 -5.74 -1.90 5.34
CA ILE A 41 -4.92 -3.06 5.03
C ILE A 41 -3.48 -2.71 5.35
N HIS A 42 -2.87 -3.42 6.30
CA HIS A 42 -1.43 -3.34 6.57
C HIS A 42 -0.73 -4.53 5.89
N ASN A 43 0.19 -4.23 4.97
CA ASN A 43 1.04 -5.23 4.34
C ASN A 43 2.38 -5.31 5.08
N ASN A 44 2.67 -6.48 5.65
CA ASN A 44 4.01 -6.83 6.07
C ASN A 44 4.70 -7.59 4.95
N ASP A 45 5.91 -7.15 4.61
CA ASP A 45 6.65 -7.62 3.45
C ASP A 45 7.37 -8.95 3.67
N GLY A 46 7.30 -9.49 4.89
CA GLY A 46 7.87 -10.74 5.33
C GLY A 46 9.33 -10.64 5.74
N THR A 47 10.17 -9.98 4.93
CA THR A 47 11.59 -9.77 5.25
C THR A 47 11.81 -8.87 6.45
N ASP A 48 11.00 -7.82 6.63
CA ASP A 48 11.12 -6.91 7.76
C ASP A 48 10.89 -7.66 9.09
N ALA A 49 9.85 -8.51 9.14
CA ALA A 49 9.57 -9.38 10.28
C ALA A 49 10.67 -10.44 10.47
N LEU A 50 11.14 -11.07 9.39
CA LEU A 50 12.17 -12.11 9.45
C LEU A 50 13.54 -11.59 9.92
N ALA A 51 13.89 -10.34 9.57
CA ALA A 51 15.07 -9.66 10.10
C ALA A 51 14.83 -8.96 11.44
N ASN A 52 13.57 -8.84 11.88
CA ASN A 52 13.15 -8.17 13.11
C ASN A 52 13.61 -6.69 13.17
N MET A 53 13.45 -5.99 12.05
CA MET A 53 13.87 -4.61 11.82
C MET A 53 13.27 -3.59 12.81
N TRP A 54 12.03 -3.78 13.25
CA TRP A 54 11.34 -2.89 14.20
C TRP A 54 11.86 -3.01 15.64
N PHE A 55 12.59 -4.08 15.94
CA PHE A 55 13.04 -4.41 17.29
C PHE A 55 14.54 -4.75 17.30
N ASN A 56 15.35 -3.80 16.83
CA ASN A 56 16.82 -3.85 16.87
C ASN A 56 17.47 -5.03 16.15
N LYS A 57 16.82 -5.61 15.14
CA LYS A 57 17.36 -6.77 14.39
C LYS A 57 17.78 -7.92 15.31
N LYS A 58 17.03 -8.15 16.40
CA LYS A 58 17.25 -9.29 17.31
C LYS A 58 17.47 -10.58 16.50
N ALA A 59 18.51 -11.33 16.85
CA ALA A 59 18.74 -12.68 16.31
C ALA A 59 18.02 -13.74 17.15
N ASN A 60 17.89 -14.95 16.60
CA ASN A 60 17.23 -16.09 17.23
C ASN A 60 15.77 -15.77 17.59
N LEU A 61 14.98 -15.45 16.56
CA LEU A 61 13.57 -15.12 16.74
C LEU A 61 12.79 -16.30 17.31
N SER A 62 11.81 -15.95 18.13
CA SER A 62 10.79 -16.83 18.68
C SER A 62 9.40 -16.48 18.13
N ARG A 63 8.41 -17.35 18.34
CA ARG A 63 7.01 -17.05 18.01
C ARG A 63 6.51 -15.75 18.66
N ALA A 64 6.97 -15.45 19.88
CA ALA A 64 6.59 -14.22 20.59
C ALA A 64 7.09 -12.95 19.86
N ASP A 65 8.29 -13.00 19.26
CA ASP A 65 8.82 -11.88 18.48
C ASP A 65 7.99 -11.63 17.22
N ILE A 66 7.57 -12.70 16.54
CA ILE A 66 6.67 -12.61 15.37
C ILE A 66 5.28 -12.11 15.78
N ASN A 67 4.74 -12.57 16.91
CA ASN A 67 3.46 -12.08 17.42
C ASN A 67 3.52 -10.58 17.73
N ARG A 68 4.66 -10.08 18.24
CA ARG A 68 4.84 -8.67 18.58
C ARG A 68 4.70 -7.75 17.38
N TYR A 69 5.15 -8.20 16.20
CA TYR A 69 4.99 -7.52 14.91
C TYR A 69 3.51 -7.29 14.56
N VAL A 70 2.68 -8.31 14.76
CA VAL A 70 1.24 -8.20 14.53
C VAL A 70 0.58 -7.36 15.61
N ASP A 71 1.01 -7.53 16.86
CA ASP A 71 0.44 -6.84 18.01
C ASP A 71 0.57 -5.34 17.91
N ILE A 72 1.74 -4.81 17.53
CA ILE A 72 1.95 -3.35 17.42
C ILE A 72 1.01 -2.71 16.37
N VAL A 73 0.72 -3.43 15.28
CA VAL A 73 -0.24 -2.99 14.26
C VAL A 73 -1.66 -3.07 14.82
N ALA A 74 -2.02 -4.20 15.44
CA ALA A 74 -3.34 -4.42 16.02
C ALA A 74 -3.65 -3.53 17.24
N ASP A 75 -2.64 -3.03 17.95
CA ASP A 75 -2.78 -2.15 19.10
C ASP A 75 -3.29 -0.76 18.69
N THR A 76 -3.11 -0.36 17.42
CA THR A 76 -3.66 0.89 16.88
C THR A 76 -5.18 0.89 16.74
N LYS A 77 -5.81 -0.30 16.77
CA LYS A 77 -7.27 -0.52 16.65
C LYS A 77 -7.94 -0.04 15.35
N VAL A 78 -7.17 0.42 14.37
CA VAL A 78 -7.69 0.90 13.09
C VAL A 78 -7.48 -0.10 11.96
N VAL A 79 -6.48 -0.99 12.06
CA VAL A 79 -6.20 -2.00 11.04
C VAL A 79 -7.23 -3.12 11.10
N THR A 80 -7.88 -3.35 9.97
CA THR A 80 -8.92 -4.38 9.82
C THR A 80 -8.41 -5.64 9.12
N THR A 81 -7.34 -5.51 8.34
CA THR A 81 -6.76 -6.60 7.54
C THR A 81 -5.24 -6.55 7.65
N TYR A 82 -4.64 -7.66 8.07
CA TYR A 82 -3.20 -7.84 8.10
C TYR A 82 -2.80 -8.82 6.99
N MET A 83 -1.92 -8.37 6.10
CA MET A 83 -1.34 -9.22 5.06
C MET A 83 0.09 -9.60 5.44
N MET A 84 0.41 -10.89 5.34
CA MET A 84 1.78 -11.37 5.46
C MET A 84 2.28 -11.85 4.10
N CYS A 85 3.34 -11.21 3.61
CA CYS A 85 3.98 -11.57 2.37
C CYS A 85 4.74 -12.89 2.51
N THR A 86 4.53 -13.81 1.57
CA THR A 86 5.24 -15.09 1.53
C THR A 86 6.53 -15.05 0.71
N GLY A 87 6.76 -13.94 0.00
CA GLY A 87 7.87 -13.74 -0.93
C GLY A 87 7.43 -13.78 -2.40
N SER A 88 8.37 -14.13 -3.28
CA SER A 88 8.18 -14.39 -4.72
C SER A 88 8.81 -15.75 -5.02
N ASP A 89 9.99 -15.77 -5.63
CA ASP A 89 10.78 -16.97 -5.95
C ASP A 89 11.78 -17.29 -4.82
N PHE A 90 11.99 -16.35 -3.90
CA PHE A 90 12.37 -16.70 -2.55
C PHE A 90 11.14 -16.72 -1.66
N VAL A 91 11.05 -17.73 -0.82
CA VAL A 91 9.98 -17.88 0.16
C VAL A 91 10.51 -17.71 1.57
N TYR A 92 9.64 -17.30 2.50
CA TYR A 92 10.00 -17.18 3.93
C TYR A 92 9.55 -18.37 4.77
N TYR A 93 9.07 -19.42 4.10
CA TYR A 93 8.55 -20.64 4.70
C TYR A 93 9.22 -21.86 4.05
N ARG A 94 9.14 -23.03 4.68
CA ARG A 94 9.65 -24.28 4.08
C ARG A 94 8.75 -24.71 2.91
N SER A 95 9.25 -24.58 1.68
CA SER A 95 8.55 -24.91 0.43
C SER A 95 9.12 -26.18 -0.22
N LYS A 96 8.29 -26.85 -1.03
CA LYS A 96 8.66 -27.95 -1.94
C LYS A 96 9.27 -27.46 -3.25
N TYR A 97 9.05 -26.20 -3.61
CA TYR A 97 9.39 -25.65 -4.93
C TYR A 97 10.60 -24.71 -4.88
N GLU A 98 10.80 -24.01 -3.78
CA GLU A 98 11.87 -23.02 -3.64
C GLU A 98 12.58 -23.08 -2.29
N ARG A 99 13.77 -22.49 -2.26
CA ARG A 99 14.61 -22.40 -1.07
C ARG A 99 14.11 -21.27 -0.17
N PRO A 100 14.21 -21.42 1.17
CA PRO A 100 14.03 -20.28 2.07
C PRO A 100 15.02 -19.16 1.76
N PHE A 101 14.58 -17.92 1.93
CA PHE A 101 15.41 -16.75 1.74
C PHE A 101 16.68 -16.80 2.60
N GLY A 102 17.84 -16.58 1.95
CA GLY A 102 19.16 -16.60 2.61
C GLY A 102 19.74 -17.99 2.89
N ASP A 103 19.05 -19.07 2.52
CA ASP A 103 19.61 -20.43 2.62
C ASP A 103 20.83 -20.57 1.70
N ASP A 104 21.99 -20.90 2.24
CA ASP A 104 23.24 -21.11 1.49
C ASP A 104 23.53 -22.59 1.22
N VAL A 105 22.55 -23.47 1.51
CA VAL A 105 22.66 -24.92 1.34
C VAL A 105 23.89 -25.45 2.08
N ASN A 106 23.96 -25.15 3.38
CA ASN A 106 25.06 -25.50 4.27
C ASN A 106 26.43 -25.02 3.75
N GLY A 107 26.47 -23.78 3.24
CA GLY A 107 27.68 -23.14 2.71
C GLY A 107 28.16 -23.64 1.35
N THR A 108 27.37 -24.45 0.64
CA THR A 108 27.75 -24.95 -0.70
C THR A 108 27.56 -23.90 -1.81
N LEU A 109 26.74 -22.86 -1.58
CA LEU A 109 26.54 -21.78 -2.54
C LEU A 109 27.64 -20.72 -2.41
N GLY A 110 28.34 -20.47 -3.52
CA GLY A 110 29.38 -19.43 -3.61
C GLY A 110 28.83 -18.00 -3.48
N CYS A 111 29.61 -17.12 -2.89
CA CYS A 111 29.37 -15.68 -2.87
C CYS A 111 30.69 -14.94 -3.00
N GLU A 112 31.22 -14.92 -4.22
CA GLU A 112 32.57 -14.45 -4.53
C GLU A 112 32.59 -12.92 -4.56
N GLY A 113 33.49 -12.32 -3.80
CA GLY A 113 33.68 -10.86 -3.77
C GLY A 113 32.57 -10.06 -3.09
N ASN A 114 31.63 -10.71 -2.39
CA ASN A 114 30.54 -10.02 -1.68
C ASN A 114 30.18 -10.66 -0.32
N PRO A 115 31.15 -10.84 0.60
CA PRO A 115 30.91 -11.48 1.89
C PRO A 115 29.89 -10.72 2.76
N GLU A 116 29.79 -9.40 2.62
CA GLU A 116 28.83 -8.57 3.36
C GLU A 116 27.38 -8.91 2.98
N LEU A 117 27.09 -9.13 1.69
CA LEU A 117 25.77 -9.55 1.24
C LEU A 117 25.42 -10.94 1.78
N ARG A 118 26.36 -11.89 1.74
CA ARG A 118 26.16 -13.22 2.34
C ARG A 118 25.83 -13.12 3.82
N ASP A 119 26.60 -12.33 4.58
CA ASP A 119 26.42 -12.20 6.02
C ASP A 119 25.08 -11.51 6.35
N ALA A 120 24.67 -10.52 5.54
CA ALA A 120 23.35 -9.92 5.66
C ALA A 120 22.21 -10.92 5.40
N LEU A 121 22.32 -11.76 4.36
CA LEU A 121 21.33 -12.81 4.05
C LEU A 121 21.29 -13.91 5.11
N LYS A 122 22.45 -14.26 5.66
CA LYS A 122 22.59 -15.26 6.72
C LYS A 122 21.81 -14.89 7.97
N HIS A 123 21.70 -13.62 8.33
CA HIS A 123 20.86 -13.16 9.44
C HIS A 123 19.40 -13.59 9.28
N TYR A 124 18.81 -13.38 8.09
CA TYR A 124 17.43 -13.80 7.80
C TYR A 124 17.28 -15.32 7.93
N TYR A 125 18.23 -16.08 7.37
CA TYR A 125 18.15 -17.54 7.40
C TYR A 125 18.38 -18.13 8.79
N GLN A 126 19.26 -17.53 9.61
CA GLN A 126 19.44 -17.93 11.01
C GLN A 126 18.16 -17.72 11.82
N ASN A 127 17.45 -16.61 11.60
CA ASN A 127 16.16 -16.36 12.23
C ASN A 127 15.10 -17.36 11.74
N PHE A 128 15.08 -17.69 10.46
CA PHE A 128 14.23 -18.75 9.91
C PHE A 128 14.49 -20.09 10.61
N LEU A 129 15.76 -20.51 10.74
CA LEU A 129 16.14 -21.76 11.42
C LEU A 129 15.80 -21.75 12.91
N SER A 130 15.92 -20.60 13.58
CA SER A 130 15.52 -20.44 14.99
C SER A 130 14.02 -20.71 15.18
N LEU A 131 13.19 -20.11 14.32
CA LEU A 131 11.74 -20.32 14.33
C LEU A 131 11.39 -21.78 14.02
N GLU A 132 12.03 -22.37 13.00
CA GLU A 132 11.80 -23.78 12.64
C GLU A 132 12.16 -24.73 13.78
N LYS A 133 13.26 -24.46 14.50
CA LYS A 133 13.65 -25.23 15.70
C LYS A 133 12.59 -25.17 16.82
N GLU A 134 11.87 -24.06 16.93
CA GLU A 134 10.72 -23.90 17.85
C GLU A 134 9.43 -24.54 17.28
N GLY A 135 9.45 -25.06 16.05
CA GLY A 135 8.26 -25.53 15.35
C GLY A 135 7.37 -24.40 14.85
N THR A 136 7.92 -23.20 14.68
CA THR A 136 7.20 -21.99 14.25
C THR A 136 7.46 -21.68 12.78
N ASP A 137 6.39 -21.56 12.00
CA ASP A 137 6.41 -20.97 10.66
C ASP A 137 6.03 -19.49 10.76
N ILE A 138 6.86 -18.58 10.22
CA ILE A 138 6.67 -17.13 10.36
C ILE A 138 5.34 -16.64 9.75
N ILE A 139 4.93 -17.26 8.64
CA ILE A 139 3.70 -16.91 7.93
C ILE A 139 2.52 -17.38 8.76
N ASP A 140 2.54 -18.65 9.20
CA ASP A 140 1.48 -19.20 10.04
C ASP A 140 1.33 -18.40 11.35
N ALA A 141 2.42 -18.14 12.05
CA ALA A 141 2.41 -17.42 13.33
C ALA A 141 1.79 -16.02 13.18
N SER A 142 2.18 -15.29 12.13
CA SER A 142 1.67 -13.95 11.88
C SER A 142 0.18 -13.94 11.54
N LEU A 143 -0.25 -14.84 10.67
CA LEU A 143 -1.66 -14.93 10.25
C LEU A 143 -2.55 -15.42 11.39
N SER A 144 -2.11 -16.43 12.13
CA SER A 144 -2.78 -16.92 13.33
C SER A 144 -2.92 -15.80 14.37
N ARG A 145 -1.85 -15.03 14.60
CA ARG A 145 -1.91 -13.90 15.52
C ARG A 145 -2.86 -12.81 15.02
N ALA A 146 -2.89 -12.52 13.73
CA ALA A 146 -3.85 -11.55 13.18
C ALA A 146 -5.29 -11.97 13.45
N LYS A 147 -5.62 -13.27 13.31
CA LYS A 147 -6.92 -13.83 13.67
C LYS A 147 -7.22 -13.71 15.16
N GLU A 148 -6.28 -14.07 16.03
CA GLU A 148 -6.40 -13.92 17.49
C GLU A 148 -6.68 -12.46 17.89
N ARG A 149 -6.08 -11.51 17.16
CA ARG A 149 -6.23 -10.08 17.38
C ARG A 149 -7.46 -9.47 16.69
N GLY A 150 -8.29 -10.29 16.04
CA GLY A 150 -9.57 -9.87 15.46
C GLY A 150 -9.49 -9.25 14.06
N MET A 151 -8.34 -9.35 13.38
CA MET A 151 -8.16 -8.87 12.00
C MET A 151 -8.46 -9.96 10.97
N GLU A 152 -8.78 -9.56 9.74
CA GLU A 152 -8.69 -10.44 8.58
C GLU A 152 -7.20 -10.79 8.33
N ALA A 153 -6.91 -12.06 8.04
CA ALA A 153 -5.56 -12.55 7.78
C ALA A 153 -5.40 -12.95 6.31
N PHE A 154 -4.47 -12.31 5.61
CA PHE A 154 -4.26 -12.49 4.17
C PHE A 154 -2.83 -12.92 3.87
N ILE A 155 -2.67 -13.79 2.87
CA ILE A 155 -1.38 -13.92 2.19
C ILE A 155 -1.32 -12.88 1.10
N THR A 156 -0.14 -12.30 0.90
CA THR A 156 0.19 -11.52 -0.29
C THR A 156 1.41 -12.13 -0.95
N PHE A 157 1.33 -12.31 -2.27
CA PHE A 157 2.36 -12.97 -3.05
C PHE A 157 2.89 -12.00 -4.08
N ARG A 158 4.20 -11.74 -4.04
CA ARG A 158 4.88 -10.90 -5.04
C ARG A 158 4.99 -11.72 -6.31
N VAL A 159 4.31 -11.29 -7.37
CA VAL A 159 4.16 -12.12 -8.58
C VAL A 159 5.48 -12.28 -9.35
N ASN A 160 6.34 -11.26 -9.35
CA ASN A 160 7.60 -11.29 -10.11
C ASN A 160 8.69 -10.37 -9.49
N ASP A 161 9.09 -10.62 -8.24
CA ASP A 161 10.08 -9.77 -7.57
C ASP A 161 11.43 -9.77 -8.32
N LEU A 162 12.13 -8.64 -8.35
CA LEU A 162 13.35 -8.43 -9.15
C LEU A 162 14.56 -8.03 -8.30
N HIS A 163 14.44 -7.94 -6.97
CA HIS A 163 15.58 -7.59 -6.11
C HIS A 163 16.72 -8.61 -6.22
N PHE A 164 16.38 -9.88 -6.50
CA PHE A 164 17.33 -10.97 -6.73
C PHE A 164 17.76 -11.13 -8.19
N ALA A 165 17.09 -10.43 -9.12
CA ALA A 165 17.26 -10.64 -10.56
C ALA A 165 18.48 -9.87 -11.09
N ASP A 166 19.63 -10.05 -10.45
CA ASP A 166 20.91 -9.46 -10.83
C ASP A 166 22.07 -10.41 -10.52
N THR A 167 22.58 -11.10 -11.55
CA THR A 167 23.73 -11.99 -11.39
C THR A 167 25.06 -11.27 -11.15
N ASN A 168 25.13 -9.95 -11.34
CA ASN A 168 26.39 -9.19 -11.20
C ASN A 168 26.88 -9.12 -9.75
N SER A 169 26.02 -9.42 -8.78
CA SER A 169 26.42 -9.47 -7.36
C SER A 169 27.35 -10.64 -7.03
N ASN A 170 27.54 -11.59 -7.96
CA ASN A 170 28.32 -12.83 -7.81
C ASN A 170 28.01 -13.61 -6.53
N CYS A 171 26.77 -13.52 -6.04
CA CYS A 171 26.33 -14.13 -4.80
C CYS A 171 25.17 -15.10 -5.01
N ARG A 172 25.48 -16.39 -5.18
CA ARG A 172 24.48 -17.42 -5.50
C ARG A 172 23.41 -17.61 -4.42
N VAL A 173 23.75 -17.30 -3.16
CA VAL A 173 22.79 -17.28 -2.03
C VAL A 173 21.62 -16.34 -2.32
N SER A 174 21.88 -15.23 -3.02
CA SER A 174 20.91 -14.19 -3.36
C SER A 174 20.07 -14.47 -4.61
N TYR A 175 20.19 -15.65 -5.24
CA TYR A 175 19.44 -16.00 -6.46
C TYR A 175 18.46 -17.18 -6.22
N PRO A 176 17.17 -17.06 -6.54
CA PRO A 176 16.22 -18.16 -6.50
C PRO A 176 16.60 -19.28 -7.47
N ASP A 177 16.21 -20.51 -7.15
CA ASP A 177 16.68 -21.66 -7.89
C ASP A 177 16.02 -21.78 -9.26
N PHE A 178 14.70 -21.58 -9.36
CA PHE A 178 14.01 -21.62 -10.64
C PHE A 178 14.51 -20.52 -11.56
N TRP A 179 14.63 -19.29 -11.06
CA TRP A 179 15.15 -18.17 -11.84
C TRP A 179 16.57 -18.45 -12.36
N TYR A 180 17.51 -18.76 -11.46
CA TYR A 180 18.92 -18.95 -11.81
C TYR A 180 19.15 -20.08 -12.82
N LYS A 181 18.40 -21.18 -12.70
CA LYS A 181 18.53 -22.35 -13.59
C LYS A 181 17.85 -22.16 -14.94
N ASN A 182 17.04 -21.12 -15.12
CA ASN A 182 16.24 -20.94 -16.33
C ASN A 182 16.37 -19.54 -16.97
N PRO A 183 17.59 -19.11 -17.36
CA PRO A 183 17.79 -17.83 -18.03
C PRO A 183 17.07 -17.71 -19.38
N GLN A 184 16.69 -18.83 -20.02
CA GLN A 184 15.90 -18.84 -21.24
C GLN A 184 14.48 -18.26 -21.06
N TYR A 185 14.02 -18.09 -19.83
CA TYR A 185 12.71 -17.51 -19.51
C TYR A 185 12.76 -16.03 -19.13
N TYR A 186 13.90 -15.36 -19.29
CA TYR A 186 14.00 -13.93 -19.00
C TYR A 186 13.39 -13.09 -20.13
N THR A 187 12.85 -11.91 -19.79
CA THR A 187 12.32 -10.98 -20.81
C THR A 187 13.41 -10.52 -21.78
N GLY A 188 14.66 -10.40 -21.34
CA GLY A 188 15.78 -9.84 -22.11
C GLY A 188 15.62 -8.35 -22.42
N ASP A 189 14.68 -7.65 -21.78
CA ASP A 189 14.34 -6.25 -22.03
C ASP A 189 14.69 -5.35 -20.84
N ALA A 190 15.77 -4.57 -20.97
CA ALA A 190 16.26 -3.66 -19.94
C ALA A 190 15.53 -2.30 -19.91
N SER A 191 14.62 -2.03 -20.85
CA SER A 191 14.05 -0.69 -21.05
C SER A 191 13.08 -0.25 -19.96
N GLN A 192 12.59 -1.17 -19.13
CA GLN A 192 11.53 -0.87 -18.16
C GLN A 192 12.09 -0.34 -16.83
N GLY A 193 13.22 -0.87 -16.37
CA GLY A 193 13.81 -0.42 -15.11
C GLY A 193 14.83 -1.40 -14.52
N MET A 194 15.15 -1.21 -13.24
CA MET A 194 16.11 -2.04 -12.52
C MET A 194 15.79 -3.52 -12.68
N ASN A 195 16.77 -4.29 -13.13
CA ASN A 195 16.71 -5.75 -13.31
C ASN A 195 15.64 -6.25 -14.28
N SER A 196 14.99 -5.36 -15.04
CA SER A 196 13.88 -5.71 -15.94
C SER A 196 14.25 -6.73 -17.01
N ALA A 197 15.49 -6.70 -17.52
CA ALA A 197 15.97 -7.65 -18.52
C ALA A 197 16.01 -9.09 -18.04
N GLN A 198 16.08 -9.29 -16.73
CA GLN A 198 16.17 -10.60 -16.10
C GLN A 198 14.87 -10.98 -15.38
N ALA A 199 13.81 -10.18 -15.51
CA ALA A 199 12.48 -10.57 -15.06
C ALA A 199 12.01 -11.84 -15.76
N LEU A 200 11.29 -12.72 -15.07
CA LEU A 200 10.68 -13.89 -15.70
C LEU A 200 9.56 -13.46 -16.66
N ASP A 201 9.58 -13.95 -17.90
CA ASP A 201 8.60 -13.66 -18.94
C ASP A 201 7.42 -14.63 -18.86
N PHE A 202 6.24 -14.09 -18.59
CA PHE A 202 5.00 -14.84 -18.43
C PHE A 202 4.45 -15.39 -19.76
N THR A 203 5.14 -15.21 -20.88
CA THR A 203 4.85 -15.89 -22.14
C THR A 203 5.09 -17.40 -21.98
N HIS A 204 6.08 -17.78 -21.19
CA HIS A 204 6.44 -19.17 -20.97
C HIS A 204 5.47 -19.85 -19.99
N PRO A 205 4.80 -20.95 -20.37
CA PRO A 205 3.91 -21.68 -19.46
C PRO A 205 4.63 -22.20 -18.22
N GLU A 206 5.93 -22.48 -18.30
CA GLU A 206 6.74 -22.97 -17.19
C GLU A 206 6.88 -21.92 -16.07
N VAL A 207 7.05 -20.64 -16.44
CA VAL A 207 7.03 -19.52 -15.50
C VAL A 207 5.68 -19.46 -14.78
N ARG A 208 4.57 -19.47 -15.54
CA ARG A 208 3.22 -19.42 -14.96
C ARG A 208 2.96 -20.63 -14.04
N THR A 209 3.37 -21.81 -14.46
CA THR A 209 3.21 -23.06 -13.69
C THR A 209 4.00 -23.02 -12.39
N HIS A 210 5.23 -22.50 -12.41
CA HIS A 210 6.04 -22.32 -11.21
C HIS A 210 5.34 -21.43 -10.18
N LYS A 211 4.81 -20.28 -10.61
CA LYS A 211 4.04 -19.38 -9.74
C LYS A 211 2.77 -20.04 -9.20
N LEU A 212 2.00 -20.74 -10.05
CA LEU A 212 0.80 -21.46 -9.65
C LEU A 212 1.09 -22.56 -8.61
N ASN A 213 2.24 -23.22 -8.71
CA ASN A 213 2.68 -24.24 -7.75
C ASN A 213 2.92 -23.66 -6.35
N LEU A 214 3.60 -22.51 -6.27
CA LEU A 214 3.78 -21.78 -5.01
C LEU A 214 2.44 -21.31 -4.43
N ILE A 215 1.57 -20.75 -5.26
CA ILE A 215 0.22 -20.31 -4.85
C ILE A 215 -0.59 -21.50 -4.29
N ARG A 216 -0.59 -22.64 -4.98
CA ARG A 216 -1.28 -23.86 -4.52
C ARG A 216 -0.76 -24.33 -3.17
N GLU A 217 0.57 -24.43 -3.03
CA GLU A 217 1.19 -24.83 -1.77
C GLU A 217 0.79 -23.91 -0.61
N GLN A 218 0.80 -22.60 -0.83
CA GLN A 218 0.41 -21.61 0.18
C GLN A 218 -1.07 -21.75 0.55
N LEU A 219 -1.94 -21.90 -0.45
CA LEU A 219 -3.37 -22.11 -0.21
C LEU A 219 -3.63 -23.40 0.56
N GLU A 220 -2.89 -24.49 0.31
CA GLU A 220 -3.00 -25.75 1.06
C GLU A 220 -2.48 -25.62 2.50
N LYS A 221 -1.33 -24.95 2.68
CA LYS A 221 -0.60 -24.89 3.94
C LYS A 221 -1.28 -24.00 4.99
N TYR A 222 -1.76 -22.82 4.60
CA TYR A 222 -2.28 -21.82 5.55
C TYR A 222 -3.81 -21.85 5.61
N GLN A 223 -4.34 -22.54 6.61
CA GLN A 223 -5.78 -22.81 6.72
C GLN A 223 -6.61 -21.61 7.22
N GLN A 224 -5.98 -20.74 8.01
CA GLN A 224 -6.62 -19.63 8.71
C GLN A 224 -6.94 -18.41 7.83
N ILE A 225 -6.42 -18.36 6.60
CA ILE A 225 -6.54 -17.19 5.72
C ILE A 225 -8.01 -16.82 5.44
N ASP A 226 -8.27 -15.52 5.40
CA ASP A 226 -9.51 -14.91 4.91
C ASP A 226 -9.38 -14.46 3.45
N GLY A 227 -8.15 -14.35 2.95
CA GLY A 227 -7.91 -14.03 1.55
C GLY A 227 -6.48 -14.22 1.08
N TYR A 228 -6.32 -14.06 -0.22
CA TYR A 228 -5.08 -14.21 -0.97
C TYR A 228 -4.94 -13.03 -1.93
N ASP A 229 -3.79 -12.37 -1.91
CA ASP A 229 -3.50 -11.16 -2.66
C ASP A 229 -2.39 -11.42 -3.68
N LEU A 230 -2.63 -11.06 -4.94
CA LEU A 230 -1.64 -11.09 -6.01
C LEU A 230 -1.05 -9.68 -6.18
N ASP A 231 0.19 -9.49 -5.69
CA ASP A 231 0.91 -8.23 -5.84
C ASP A 231 1.67 -8.21 -7.18
N PHE A 232 1.00 -7.73 -8.23
CA PHE A 232 1.62 -7.50 -9.53
C PHE A 232 2.56 -6.27 -9.54
N MET A 233 2.52 -5.44 -8.50
CA MET A 233 3.40 -4.26 -8.39
C MET A 233 4.80 -4.61 -7.90
N ARG A 234 5.11 -5.91 -7.67
CA ARG A 234 6.44 -6.42 -7.27
C ARG A 234 6.92 -7.53 -8.20
N PHE A 235 7.66 -7.20 -9.25
CA PHE A 235 7.62 -5.92 -9.97
C PHE A 235 6.73 -6.08 -11.20
N ILE A 236 6.24 -4.96 -11.71
CA ILE A 236 5.28 -4.87 -12.81
C ILE A 236 5.93 -5.09 -14.19
N VAL A 237 6.74 -6.15 -14.31
CA VAL A 237 7.44 -6.58 -15.52
C VAL A 237 7.05 -8.04 -15.77
N LEU A 238 6.03 -8.27 -16.60
CA LEU A 238 5.55 -9.63 -16.93
C LEU A 238 5.95 -10.05 -18.35
N PHE A 239 6.22 -9.08 -19.21
CA PHE A 239 6.54 -9.24 -20.63
C PHE A 239 7.52 -8.15 -21.07
N LYS A 240 8.04 -8.26 -22.30
CA LYS A 240 8.74 -7.18 -22.99
C LYS A 240 7.86 -5.92 -23.14
N THR A 241 8.48 -4.75 -23.21
CA THR A 241 7.80 -3.46 -23.43
C THR A 241 6.93 -3.53 -24.68
N GLY A 242 5.68 -3.07 -24.56
CA GLY A 242 4.70 -3.07 -25.65
C GLY A 242 3.95 -4.39 -25.87
N ASP A 243 4.37 -5.49 -25.26
CA ASP A 243 3.71 -6.79 -25.43
C ASP A 243 2.49 -6.99 -24.53
N GLY A 244 2.29 -6.14 -23.51
CA GLY A 244 1.24 -6.32 -22.50
C GLY A 244 -0.15 -6.53 -23.09
N PRO A 245 -0.70 -5.61 -23.91
CA PRO A 245 -2.06 -5.74 -24.42
C PRO A 245 -2.31 -7.02 -25.21
N LYS A 246 -1.38 -7.40 -26.11
CA LYS A 246 -1.51 -8.63 -26.91
C LYS A 246 -1.36 -9.91 -26.09
N LYS A 247 -0.64 -9.85 -24.96
CA LYS A 247 -0.39 -10.99 -24.06
C LYS A 247 -1.28 -11.00 -22.81
N ALA A 248 -2.14 -9.99 -22.61
CA ALA A 248 -3.08 -9.90 -21.50
C ALA A 248 -3.97 -11.15 -21.30
N PRO A 249 -4.39 -11.88 -22.36
CA PRO A 249 -5.09 -13.15 -22.18
C PRO A 249 -4.31 -14.21 -21.39
N LEU A 250 -2.97 -14.22 -21.45
CA LEU A 250 -2.13 -15.16 -20.70
C LEU A 250 -2.20 -14.91 -19.20
N ILE A 251 -2.14 -13.64 -18.78
CA ILE A 251 -2.28 -13.28 -17.36
C ILE A 251 -3.72 -13.47 -16.89
N THR A 252 -4.70 -13.20 -17.76
CA THR A 252 -6.11 -13.48 -17.45
C THR A 252 -6.33 -14.96 -17.17
N SER A 253 -5.78 -15.85 -18.00
CA SER A 253 -5.81 -17.30 -17.77
C SER A 253 -5.14 -17.69 -16.44
N PHE A 254 -3.98 -17.10 -16.14
CA PHE A 254 -3.31 -17.31 -14.86
C PHE A 254 -4.19 -16.90 -13.67
N VAL A 255 -4.82 -15.72 -13.71
CA VAL A 255 -5.72 -15.26 -12.64
C VAL A 255 -6.97 -16.14 -12.53
N GLN A 256 -7.50 -16.66 -13.65
CA GLN A 256 -8.59 -17.64 -13.64
C GLN A 256 -8.20 -18.92 -12.89
N GLU A 257 -7.00 -19.45 -13.14
CA GLU A 257 -6.49 -20.63 -12.43
C GLU A 257 -6.33 -20.35 -10.93
N VAL A 258 -5.79 -19.18 -10.55
CA VAL A 258 -5.73 -18.77 -9.13
C VAL A 258 -7.12 -18.69 -8.52
N LYS A 259 -8.09 -18.08 -9.22
CA LYS A 259 -9.48 -18.00 -8.74
C LYS A 259 -10.10 -19.38 -8.54
N HIS A 260 -9.87 -20.31 -9.47
CA HIS A 260 -10.33 -21.70 -9.33
C HIS A 260 -9.73 -22.40 -8.11
N MET A 261 -8.42 -22.21 -7.84
CA MET A 261 -7.77 -22.76 -6.65
C MET A 261 -8.36 -22.15 -5.37
N VAL A 262 -8.50 -20.83 -5.31
CA VAL A 262 -9.09 -20.12 -4.16
C VAL A 262 -10.52 -20.57 -3.89
N ASP A 263 -11.36 -20.70 -4.93
CA ASP A 263 -12.75 -21.15 -4.79
C ASP A 263 -12.85 -22.60 -4.36
N SER A 264 -11.99 -23.46 -4.89
CA SER A 264 -11.94 -24.89 -4.52
C SER A 264 -11.59 -25.04 -3.03
N VAL A 265 -10.57 -24.31 -2.58
CA VAL A 265 -10.17 -24.30 -1.16
C VAL A 265 -11.25 -23.65 -0.28
N SER A 266 -11.88 -22.57 -0.75
CA SER A 266 -13.00 -21.93 -0.05
C SER A 266 -14.15 -22.91 0.18
N LYS A 267 -14.53 -23.65 -0.86
CA LYS A 267 -15.58 -24.66 -0.81
C LYS A 267 -15.21 -25.79 0.14
N ALA A 268 -14.00 -26.32 0.04
CA ALA A 268 -13.52 -27.40 0.90
C ALA A 268 -13.50 -27.00 2.38
N ARG A 269 -13.19 -25.73 2.68
CA ARG A 269 -13.16 -25.18 4.05
C ARG A 269 -14.50 -24.68 4.57
N GLY A 270 -15.54 -24.65 3.72
CA GLY A 270 -16.84 -24.04 4.08
C GLY A 270 -16.75 -22.56 4.43
N LYS A 271 -15.70 -21.86 3.97
CA LYS A 271 -15.40 -20.46 4.30
C LYS A 271 -14.97 -19.73 3.03
N LYS A 272 -15.57 -18.56 2.78
CA LYS A 272 -15.15 -17.70 1.67
C LYS A 272 -13.73 -17.18 1.90
N ILE A 273 -12.83 -17.45 0.95
CA ILE A 273 -11.52 -16.83 0.83
C ILE A 273 -11.63 -15.78 -0.27
N LEU A 274 -11.21 -14.54 0.02
CA LEU A 274 -11.20 -13.45 -0.94
C LEU A 274 -9.96 -13.55 -1.85
N LEU A 275 -10.11 -13.22 -3.13
CA LEU A 275 -8.97 -12.99 -4.03
C LEU A 275 -8.85 -11.50 -4.33
N SER A 276 -7.69 -10.92 -4.06
CA SER A 276 -7.38 -9.52 -4.38
C SER A 276 -6.17 -9.39 -5.29
N VAL A 277 -6.06 -8.22 -5.92
CA VAL A 277 -4.93 -7.86 -6.76
C VAL A 277 -4.45 -6.46 -6.42
N ARG A 278 -3.14 -6.23 -6.51
CA ARG A 278 -2.53 -4.90 -6.48
C ARG A 278 -1.94 -4.56 -7.84
N VAL A 279 -2.32 -3.42 -8.41
CA VAL A 279 -2.06 -3.05 -9.81
C VAL A 279 -1.73 -1.55 -9.98
N PRO A 280 -1.31 -1.11 -11.20
CA PRO A 280 -1.10 0.30 -11.51
C PRO A 280 -2.29 1.24 -11.27
N ILE A 281 -2.02 2.54 -11.20
CA ILE A 281 -3.00 3.60 -10.89
C ILE A 281 -3.97 3.95 -12.03
N THR A 282 -3.77 3.41 -13.23
CA THR A 282 -4.64 3.63 -14.40
C THR A 282 -5.07 2.31 -15.01
N VAL A 283 -6.31 2.23 -15.52
CA VAL A 283 -6.81 1.03 -16.21
C VAL A 283 -6.02 0.77 -17.51
N GLU A 284 -5.67 1.84 -18.23
CA GLU A 284 -4.83 1.76 -19.42
C GLU A 284 -3.42 1.26 -19.09
N GLY A 285 -2.77 1.83 -18.07
CA GLY A 285 -1.45 1.37 -17.62
C GLY A 285 -1.46 -0.07 -17.09
N CYS A 286 -2.59 -0.55 -16.53
CA CYS A 286 -2.76 -1.96 -16.22
C CYS A 286 -2.69 -2.82 -17.50
N LEU A 287 -3.46 -2.46 -18.54
CA LEU A 287 -3.49 -3.20 -19.81
C LEU A 287 -2.16 -3.16 -20.55
N GLU A 288 -1.45 -2.01 -20.54
CA GLU A 288 -0.09 -1.88 -21.10
C GLU A 288 0.90 -2.87 -20.48
N LYS A 289 0.66 -3.27 -19.22
CA LYS A 289 1.45 -4.27 -18.50
C LYS A 289 0.88 -5.70 -18.59
N GLY A 290 -0.17 -5.89 -19.38
CA GLY A 290 -0.83 -7.18 -19.60
C GLY A 290 -1.87 -7.55 -18.53
N LEU A 291 -2.29 -6.59 -17.71
CA LEU A 291 -3.31 -6.77 -16.67
C LEU A 291 -4.66 -6.24 -17.17
N ASP A 292 -5.48 -7.09 -17.81
CA ASP A 292 -6.83 -6.71 -18.24
C ASP A 292 -7.82 -6.76 -17.07
N VAL A 293 -7.71 -5.76 -16.19
CA VAL A 293 -8.53 -5.68 -14.98
C VAL A 293 -10.03 -5.56 -15.28
N LYS A 294 -10.41 -4.97 -16.42
CA LYS A 294 -11.83 -4.87 -16.83
C LYS A 294 -12.38 -6.24 -17.18
N GLU A 295 -11.60 -7.06 -17.89
CA GLU A 295 -11.98 -8.44 -18.18
C GLU A 295 -12.07 -9.27 -16.90
N TRP A 296 -11.16 -9.08 -15.95
CA TRP A 296 -11.20 -9.77 -14.65
C TRP A 296 -12.45 -9.39 -13.84
N LEU A 297 -12.87 -8.13 -13.88
CA LEU A 297 -14.13 -7.68 -13.30
C LEU A 297 -15.33 -8.33 -14.00
N ARG A 298 -15.33 -8.36 -15.34
CA ARG A 298 -16.40 -8.98 -16.14
C ARG A 298 -16.56 -10.46 -15.80
N LEU A 299 -15.45 -11.18 -15.70
CA LEU A 299 -15.39 -12.60 -15.34
C LEU A 299 -15.61 -12.87 -13.84
N GLY A 300 -15.46 -11.86 -12.98
CA GLY A 300 -15.61 -12.02 -11.53
C GLY A 300 -14.43 -12.73 -10.86
N LEU A 301 -13.21 -12.44 -11.32
CA LEU A 301 -11.99 -13.11 -10.88
C LEU A 301 -11.40 -12.54 -9.59
N MET A 302 -11.88 -11.39 -9.11
CA MET A 302 -11.36 -10.74 -7.91
C MET A 302 -12.50 -10.16 -7.09
N ASP A 303 -12.32 -10.18 -5.76
CA ASP A 303 -13.26 -9.68 -4.77
C ASP A 303 -12.97 -8.20 -4.42
N PHE A 304 -11.73 -7.72 -4.59
CA PHE A 304 -11.37 -6.31 -4.53
C PHE A 304 -10.04 -6.02 -5.26
N ILE A 305 -9.77 -4.73 -5.50
CA ILE A 305 -8.57 -4.25 -6.20
C ILE A 305 -7.91 -3.11 -5.42
N THR A 306 -6.58 -3.14 -5.35
CA THR A 306 -5.76 -2.05 -4.80
C THR A 306 -5.00 -1.41 -5.94
N ILE A 307 -5.04 -0.09 -6.03
CA ILE A 307 -4.22 0.67 -6.98
C ILE A 307 -3.13 1.43 -6.24
N GLY A 308 -1.93 1.46 -6.79
CA GLY A 308 -0.82 2.14 -6.18
C GLY A 308 0.26 2.47 -7.19
N ALA A 309 1.15 3.36 -6.79
CA ALA A 309 2.44 3.46 -7.44
C ALA A 309 3.31 2.27 -7.04
N HIS A 310 4.43 2.10 -7.76
CA HIS A 310 5.51 1.27 -7.28
C HIS A 310 6.19 1.95 -6.06
N TRP A 311 7.46 1.68 -5.79
CA TRP A 311 8.17 2.08 -4.59
C TRP A 311 8.15 3.58 -4.22
N ARG A 312 8.25 4.49 -5.18
CA ARG A 312 8.02 5.93 -4.91
C ARG A 312 6.51 6.16 -4.83
N GLY A 313 6.02 6.62 -3.68
CA GLY A 313 4.60 6.77 -3.42
C GLY A 313 3.97 7.86 -4.30
N GLU A 314 2.74 7.61 -4.75
CA GLU A 314 1.94 8.59 -5.48
C GLU A 314 1.00 9.32 -4.52
N THR A 315 1.36 10.57 -4.23
CA THR A 315 0.67 11.39 -3.22
C THR A 315 -0.75 11.82 -3.62
N ALA A 316 -1.09 11.75 -4.90
CA ALA A 316 -2.38 12.14 -5.46
C ALA A 316 -3.03 11.01 -6.27
N THR A 317 -2.98 9.77 -5.76
CA THR A 317 -3.52 8.57 -6.44
C THR A 317 -4.95 8.82 -6.98
N PRO A 318 -5.22 8.61 -8.29
CA PRO A 318 -6.46 9.05 -8.96
C PRO A 318 -7.63 8.07 -8.79
N ILE A 319 -8.06 7.82 -7.55
CA ILE A 319 -9.10 6.84 -7.18
C ILE A 319 -10.41 7.05 -7.94
N ALA A 320 -10.94 8.27 -7.98
CA ALA A 320 -12.23 8.55 -8.60
C ALA A 320 -12.20 8.28 -10.11
N LYS A 321 -11.11 8.69 -10.78
CA LYS A 321 -10.89 8.45 -12.21
C LYS A 321 -10.71 6.96 -12.51
N PHE A 322 -9.92 6.25 -11.70
CA PHE A 322 -9.77 4.81 -11.85
C PHE A 322 -11.11 4.09 -11.72
N LYS A 323 -11.91 4.39 -10.68
CA LYS A 323 -13.25 3.81 -10.49
C LYS A 323 -14.16 4.10 -11.69
N GLN A 324 -14.13 5.32 -12.23
CA GLN A 324 -14.90 5.69 -13.42
C GLN A 324 -14.55 4.79 -14.62
N ASP A 325 -13.27 4.65 -14.94
CA ASP A 325 -12.81 3.87 -16.10
C ASP A 325 -13.02 2.36 -15.91
N PHE A 326 -12.72 1.87 -14.71
CA PHE A 326 -12.78 0.47 -14.34
C PHE A 326 -14.22 -0.05 -14.38
N PHE A 327 -15.18 0.73 -13.89
CA PHE A 327 -16.60 0.36 -13.88
C PHE A 327 -17.36 0.75 -15.15
N GLN A 328 -16.73 1.43 -16.10
CA GLN A 328 -17.37 1.84 -17.35
C GLN A 328 -17.89 0.62 -18.12
N GLY A 329 -19.21 0.59 -18.33
CA GLY A 329 -19.90 -0.50 -19.03
C GLY A 329 -20.24 -1.72 -18.17
N SER A 330 -19.90 -1.70 -16.87
CA SER A 330 -20.18 -2.80 -15.94
C SER A 330 -21.22 -2.39 -14.88
N LYS A 331 -22.10 -3.33 -14.49
CA LYS A 331 -22.97 -3.19 -13.30
C LYS A 331 -22.32 -3.74 -12.03
N LYS A 332 -21.27 -4.57 -12.15
CA LYS A 332 -20.54 -5.12 -11.00
C LYS A 332 -19.76 -4.01 -10.31
N ARG A 333 -19.75 -4.03 -8.98
CA ARG A 333 -18.98 -3.12 -8.13
C ARG A 333 -18.22 -3.96 -7.11
N ILE A 334 -16.94 -3.69 -6.97
CA ILE A 334 -16.05 -4.26 -5.96
C ILE A 334 -15.30 -3.11 -5.27
N PRO A 335 -14.82 -3.28 -4.03
CA PRO A 335 -14.02 -2.27 -3.36
C PRO A 335 -12.75 -1.90 -4.13
N VAL A 336 -12.40 -0.62 -4.14
CA VAL A 336 -11.16 -0.07 -4.69
C VAL A 336 -10.38 0.65 -3.59
N TYR A 337 -9.19 0.15 -3.29
CA TYR A 337 -8.30 0.69 -2.27
C TYR A 337 -7.17 1.51 -2.90
N GLY A 338 -6.76 2.58 -2.23
CA GLY A 338 -5.56 3.34 -2.60
C GLY A 338 -4.36 2.90 -1.77
N SER A 339 -3.24 2.62 -2.45
CA SER A 339 -1.96 2.30 -1.80
C SER A 339 -1.27 3.58 -1.33
N ILE A 340 -0.71 3.53 -0.12
CA ILE A 340 0.24 4.48 0.39
C ILE A 340 1.56 3.73 0.59
N ASP A 341 2.59 4.14 -0.15
CA ASP A 341 3.93 3.56 -0.16
C ASP A 341 4.93 4.50 0.53
N ASP A 342 6.06 3.97 1.03
CA ASP A 342 7.01 4.67 1.89
C ASP A 342 8.09 5.52 1.18
N GLY A 343 8.01 5.66 -0.16
CA GLY A 343 9.00 6.41 -0.93
C GLY A 343 8.61 7.85 -1.22
N GLY A 344 9.28 8.81 -0.58
CA GLY A 344 9.10 10.25 -0.76
C GLY A 344 9.95 10.88 -1.88
N TYR A 345 10.68 11.94 -1.55
CA TYR A 345 11.39 12.75 -2.56
C TYR A 345 12.63 12.06 -3.12
N GLN A 346 13.19 11.14 -2.35
CA GLN A 346 14.11 10.11 -2.80
C GLN A 346 13.57 8.74 -2.36
N PRO A 347 14.02 7.64 -2.98
CA PRO A 347 13.72 6.34 -2.44
C PRO A 347 14.20 6.19 -0.99
N ARG A 348 13.37 5.63 -0.11
CA ARG A 348 13.56 5.54 1.36
C ARG A 348 13.57 6.85 2.14
N GLU A 349 13.21 7.97 1.52
CA GLU A 349 12.90 9.18 2.27
C GLU A 349 11.43 9.14 2.69
N PHE A 350 11.13 9.04 3.98
CA PHE A 350 9.74 9.00 4.43
C PHE A 350 9.05 10.36 4.26
N PHE A 351 7.79 10.30 3.84
CA PHE A 351 6.88 11.43 3.91
C PHE A 351 6.66 11.90 5.36
N SER A 352 6.28 13.17 5.52
CA SER A 352 5.88 13.67 6.84
C SER A 352 4.48 13.20 7.23
N ASP A 353 4.17 13.22 8.52
CA ASP A 353 2.87 12.85 9.09
C ASP A 353 1.69 13.49 8.35
N GLY A 354 1.80 14.79 8.08
CA GLY A 354 0.79 15.58 7.39
C GLY A 354 0.64 15.15 5.94
N MET A 355 1.70 14.72 5.26
CA MET A 355 1.61 14.16 3.91
C MET A 355 0.91 12.80 3.92
N TYR A 356 1.22 11.92 4.88
CA TYR A 356 0.50 10.66 5.05
C TYR A 356 -1.00 10.88 5.31
N LYS A 357 -1.35 11.85 6.17
CA LYS A 357 -2.73 12.27 6.40
C LYS A 357 -3.37 12.89 5.16
N GLY A 358 -2.63 13.67 4.37
CA GLY A 358 -3.09 14.22 3.11
C GLY A 358 -3.42 13.14 2.09
N MET A 359 -2.54 12.16 1.90
CA MET A 359 -2.77 11.00 1.03
C MET A 359 -4.00 10.19 1.45
N ALA A 360 -4.13 9.88 2.75
CA ALA A 360 -5.29 9.17 3.27
C ALA A 360 -6.59 9.95 3.05
N SER A 361 -6.59 11.26 3.34
CA SER A 361 -7.76 12.13 3.14
C SER A 361 -8.12 12.27 1.66
N HIS A 362 -7.11 12.35 0.78
CA HIS A 362 -7.27 12.38 -0.67
C HIS A 362 -7.95 11.11 -1.19
N ILE A 363 -7.45 9.93 -0.81
CA ILE A 363 -8.02 8.64 -1.20
C ILE A 363 -9.49 8.54 -0.74
N MET A 364 -9.76 8.89 0.52
CA MET A 364 -11.11 8.88 1.08
C MET A 364 -12.05 9.87 0.39
N GLY A 365 -11.60 11.10 0.18
CA GLY A 365 -12.39 12.15 -0.45
C GLY A 365 -12.75 11.85 -1.91
N GLN A 366 -11.92 11.05 -2.60
CA GLN A 366 -12.23 10.54 -3.94
C GLN A 366 -13.14 9.29 -3.94
N GLY A 367 -13.61 8.85 -2.76
CA GLY A 367 -14.50 7.71 -2.62
C GLY A 367 -13.78 6.36 -2.66
N GLY A 368 -12.51 6.30 -2.25
CA GLY A 368 -11.81 5.03 -1.99
C GLY A 368 -12.46 4.26 -0.86
N ASP A 369 -12.47 2.93 -0.96
CA ASP A 369 -13.16 2.05 -0.01
C ASP A 369 -12.29 1.74 1.24
N GLY A 370 -11.07 2.28 1.29
CA GLY A 370 -10.07 2.00 2.31
C GLY A 370 -8.65 2.40 1.89
N LEU A 371 -7.68 2.14 2.77
CA LEU A 371 -6.26 2.33 2.52
C LEU A 371 -5.54 0.99 2.48
N TYR A 372 -4.57 0.89 1.58
CA TYR A 372 -3.57 -0.17 1.57
C TYR A 372 -2.22 0.43 1.94
N LEU A 373 -1.55 -0.09 2.95
CA LEU A 373 -0.28 0.42 3.43
C LEU A 373 0.83 -0.53 3.01
N PHE A 374 1.66 -0.12 2.05
CA PHE A 374 2.81 -0.89 1.59
C PHE A 374 4.09 -0.28 2.15
N ASN A 375 5.00 -1.11 2.68
CA ASN A 375 6.21 -0.65 3.38
C ASN A 375 5.95 0.37 4.51
N PHE A 376 4.78 0.34 5.15
CA PHE A 376 4.53 1.18 6.33
C PHE A 376 5.25 0.57 7.54
N TYR A 377 6.59 0.68 7.52
CA TYR A 377 7.50 0.15 8.51
C TYR A 377 7.62 1.12 9.66
N PHE A 378 7.34 0.64 10.87
CA PHE A 378 7.60 1.48 12.03
C PHE A 378 9.09 1.71 12.17
N THR A 379 9.47 2.97 12.37
CA THR A 379 10.86 3.30 12.66
C THR A 379 11.23 2.58 13.95
N ASN A 380 12.34 1.83 13.92
CA ASN A 380 12.79 0.91 14.99
C ASN A 380 12.38 1.41 16.38
N ASN A 381 11.32 0.83 16.92
CA ASN A 381 10.58 1.42 18.04
C ASN A 381 11.43 1.50 19.31
N ALA A 382 12.52 0.73 19.39
CA ALA A 382 13.45 0.75 20.50
C ALA A 382 14.47 1.92 20.44
N GLN A 383 14.61 2.63 19.31
CA GLN A 383 15.62 3.68 19.12
C GLN A 383 15.04 5.06 18.81
N VAL A 384 13.73 5.17 18.56
CA VAL A 384 13.12 6.48 18.25
C VAL A 384 12.94 7.28 19.52
N ASP A 385 13.72 8.36 19.63
CA ASP A 385 13.38 9.46 20.52
C ASP A 385 12.40 10.39 19.79
N TYR A 386 11.11 10.16 20.01
CA TYR A 386 10.03 10.93 19.37
C TYR A 386 10.09 12.44 19.70
N SER A 387 10.66 12.81 20.85
CA SER A 387 10.84 14.22 21.22
C SER A 387 11.91 14.90 20.36
N LYS A 388 12.85 14.12 19.81
CA LYS A 388 13.89 14.58 18.87
C LYS A 388 13.55 14.29 17.41
N SER A 389 12.41 13.64 17.13
CA SER A 389 12.01 13.31 15.76
C SER A 389 11.27 14.45 15.06
N LEU A 390 11.05 15.57 15.77
CA LEU A 390 10.47 16.78 15.22
C LEU A 390 11.53 17.66 14.56
N ASN A 391 11.14 18.40 13.53
CA ASN A 391 12.01 19.43 12.97
C ASN A 391 12.20 20.61 13.96
N ALA A 392 13.10 21.54 13.64
CA ALA A 392 13.45 22.65 14.54
C ALA A 392 12.26 23.55 14.95
N SER A 393 11.20 23.59 14.14
CA SER A 393 9.97 24.35 14.47
C SER A 393 9.02 23.62 15.41
N GLY A 394 9.20 22.30 15.60
CA GLY A 394 8.27 21.44 16.31
C GLY A 394 7.02 21.03 15.52
N LEU A 395 6.85 21.50 14.27
CA LEU A 395 5.62 21.27 13.51
C LEU A 395 5.60 19.94 12.76
N VAL A 396 6.75 19.47 12.27
CA VAL A 396 6.82 18.36 11.31
C VAL A 396 7.43 17.13 11.95
N ASN A 397 6.83 15.97 11.70
CA ASN A 397 7.37 14.65 12.06
C ASN A 397 7.46 13.76 10.82
N ARG A 398 8.54 12.98 10.68
CA ARG A 398 8.76 12.02 9.58
C ARG A 398 8.93 10.58 10.06
N THR A 399 8.58 10.31 11.31
CA THR A 399 8.67 8.97 11.89
C THR A 399 7.39 8.20 11.66
N LEU A 400 7.47 7.19 10.78
CA LEU A 400 6.45 6.15 10.67
C LEU A 400 6.27 5.44 12.02
N SER A 401 5.07 5.56 12.60
CA SER A 401 4.80 5.14 13.97
C SER A 401 3.38 4.59 14.14
N PRO A 402 3.11 3.82 15.20
CA PRO A 402 1.76 3.36 15.53
C PRO A 402 0.78 4.53 15.77
N ARG A 403 1.27 5.68 16.27
CA ARG A 403 0.47 6.90 16.41
C ARG A 403 -0.02 7.38 15.05
N LEU A 404 0.89 7.57 14.09
CA LEU A 404 0.52 8.01 12.75
C LEU A 404 -0.45 7.03 12.09
N LEU A 405 -0.23 5.72 12.25
CA LEU A 405 -1.16 4.70 11.77
C LEU A 405 -2.56 4.87 12.37
N ALA A 406 -2.67 5.08 13.69
CA ALA A 406 -3.94 5.34 14.36
C ALA A 406 -4.61 6.63 13.85
N GLU A 407 -3.84 7.68 13.55
CA GLU A 407 -4.37 8.94 13.01
C GLU A 407 -4.95 8.80 11.59
N ILE A 408 -4.23 8.13 10.68
CA ILE A 408 -4.69 7.95 9.28
C ILE A 408 -5.83 6.93 9.16
N GLY A 409 -5.91 5.98 10.10
CA GLY A 409 -6.96 4.96 10.11
C GLY A 409 -8.25 5.40 10.81
N ASN A 410 -8.28 6.58 11.43
CA ASN A 410 -9.45 7.11 12.13
C ASN A 410 -10.02 8.32 11.35
N PRO A 411 -11.19 8.19 10.71
CA PRO A 411 -11.78 9.27 9.91
C PRO A 411 -11.97 10.59 10.67
N LYS A 412 -12.21 10.54 11.99
CA LYS A 412 -12.42 11.75 12.80
C LYS A 412 -11.13 12.53 12.98
N THR A 413 -10.05 11.87 13.39
CA THR A 413 -8.73 12.51 13.51
C THR A 413 -8.22 12.92 12.14
N LEU A 414 -8.51 12.13 11.12
CA LEU A 414 -8.10 12.41 9.76
C LEU A 414 -8.77 13.66 9.22
N GLN A 415 -10.09 13.86 9.39
CA GLN A 415 -10.79 15.05 8.88
C GLN A 415 -10.30 16.35 9.52
N GLN A 416 -9.95 16.33 10.79
CA GLN A 416 -9.65 17.54 11.57
C GLN A 416 -8.15 17.72 11.85
N GLY A 417 -7.30 16.78 11.45
CA GLY A 417 -5.87 16.85 11.72
C GLY A 417 -5.12 17.81 10.80
N ASN A 418 -4.02 18.38 11.29
CA ASN A 418 -3.06 19.10 10.46
C ASN A 418 -2.55 18.17 9.34
N LYS A 419 -2.53 18.63 8.10
CA LYS A 419 -2.11 17.81 6.96
C LYS A 419 -1.59 18.60 5.77
N ILE A 420 -0.95 17.89 4.84
CA ILE A 420 -0.37 18.41 3.60
C ILE A 420 -0.92 17.59 2.44
N TYR A 421 -1.65 18.25 1.55
CA TYR A 421 -2.05 17.70 0.26
C TYR A 421 -0.97 18.01 -0.77
N CYS A 422 -0.59 17.03 -1.58
CA CYS A 422 0.40 17.20 -2.63
C CYS A 422 -0.26 16.93 -3.98
N ALA A 423 0.07 17.73 -5.00
CA ALA A 423 -0.25 17.37 -6.38
C ALA A 423 0.67 16.21 -6.84
N SER A 424 0.20 15.37 -7.76
CA SER A 424 1.05 14.36 -8.40
C SER A 424 2.18 15.06 -9.15
N ASP A 425 3.42 14.64 -8.88
CA ASP A 425 4.62 15.10 -9.57
C ASP A 425 5.08 14.16 -10.68
N GLY A 426 4.33 13.07 -10.92
CA GLY A 426 4.63 12.08 -11.97
C GLY A 426 5.97 11.37 -11.79
N VAL A 427 6.66 11.56 -10.66
CA VAL A 427 8.03 11.10 -10.44
C VAL A 427 8.09 9.57 -10.23
N THR A 428 6.96 8.87 -10.32
CA THR A 428 6.82 7.44 -10.12
C THR A 428 6.73 6.64 -11.44
N ASN A 429 7.42 7.05 -12.52
CA ASN A 429 7.54 6.25 -13.76
C ASN A 429 8.41 4.98 -13.60
N ALA A 430 8.46 4.41 -12.40
CA ALA A 430 9.15 3.17 -12.15
C ALA A 430 8.52 2.08 -13.00
N TYR A 431 9.36 1.36 -13.76
CA TYR A 431 8.93 0.28 -14.63
C TYR A 431 8.03 0.70 -15.79
N GLY A 432 8.05 1.97 -16.22
CA GLY A 432 7.28 2.43 -17.38
C GLY A 432 5.77 2.33 -17.17
N VAL A 433 5.30 2.55 -15.94
CA VAL A 433 3.88 2.56 -15.60
C VAL A 433 3.29 3.92 -15.96
N LEU A 434 2.19 3.93 -16.71
CA LEU A 434 1.47 5.14 -17.08
C LEU A 434 0.95 5.90 -15.84
N GLN A 435 1.43 7.14 -15.70
CA GLN A 435 1.08 8.06 -14.61
C GLN A 435 0.02 9.08 -15.03
N VAL A 436 -0.56 9.76 -14.04
CA VAL A 436 -1.46 10.92 -14.25
C VAL A 436 -0.93 12.07 -13.40
N ALA A 437 -0.24 13.03 -14.03
CA ALA A 437 0.39 14.14 -13.33
C ALA A 437 0.34 15.43 -14.15
N ASP A 438 0.16 16.56 -13.45
CA ASP A 438 0.26 17.90 -14.04
C ASP A 438 1.68 18.47 -13.94
N LEU A 439 2.55 17.83 -13.15
CA LEU A 439 3.91 18.27 -12.83
C LEU A 439 4.95 17.25 -13.31
N PRO A 440 6.20 17.66 -13.60
CA PRO A 440 6.69 19.03 -13.62
C PRO A 440 6.07 19.87 -14.75
N MET A 441 5.77 21.15 -14.48
CA MET A 441 5.04 22.03 -15.37
C MET A 441 5.87 23.25 -15.78
N ALA A 442 6.08 23.46 -17.08
CA ALA A 442 6.73 24.66 -17.58
C ALA A 442 5.79 25.90 -17.51
N CYS A 443 6.34 27.02 -17.05
CA CYS A 443 5.68 28.31 -16.91
C CYS A 443 6.47 29.38 -17.66
N GLY A 444 5.84 30.13 -18.56
CA GLY A 444 6.54 31.13 -19.36
C GLY A 444 5.61 31.99 -20.22
N ASN A 445 6.20 33.04 -20.81
CA ASN A 445 5.55 33.90 -21.81
C ASN A 445 4.22 34.53 -21.36
N GLY A 446 4.07 34.81 -20.06
CA GLY A 446 2.83 35.36 -19.49
C GLY A 446 1.60 34.45 -19.61
N LYS A 447 1.77 33.19 -20.04
CA LYS A 447 0.67 32.22 -20.14
C LYS A 447 0.26 31.73 -18.75
N LYS A 448 -1.03 31.45 -18.60
CA LYS A 448 -1.62 30.85 -17.40
C LYS A 448 -1.48 29.33 -17.48
N SER A 449 -0.49 28.78 -16.77
CA SER A 449 -0.29 27.33 -16.61
C SER A 449 -1.08 26.85 -15.37
N LYS A 450 -1.58 25.61 -15.38
CA LYS A 450 -2.57 25.12 -14.40
C LYS A 450 -2.15 23.78 -13.81
N ILE A 451 -2.33 23.64 -12.49
CA ILE A 451 -2.11 22.41 -11.71
C ILE A 451 -3.42 22.08 -10.99
N GLY A 452 -3.87 20.84 -11.10
CA GLY A 452 -4.98 20.30 -10.33
C GLY A 452 -4.53 19.81 -8.96
N LEU A 453 -5.33 20.12 -7.93
CA LEU A 453 -5.12 19.58 -6.58
C LEU A 453 -6.46 19.25 -5.94
N PHE A 454 -6.57 18.06 -5.34
CA PHE A 454 -7.81 17.60 -4.73
C PHE A 454 -7.73 17.69 -3.19
N ILE A 455 -8.70 18.36 -2.57
CA ILE A 455 -8.84 18.44 -1.11
C ILE A 455 -9.99 17.54 -0.68
N GLY A 456 -9.67 16.45 0.03
CA GLY A 456 -10.67 15.50 0.53
C GLY A 456 -11.46 16.00 1.74
N ASP A 457 -10.96 17.02 2.43
CA ASP A 457 -11.60 17.56 3.63
C ASP A 457 -12.88 18.35 3.33
N PRO A 458 -13.92 18.22 4.17
CA PRO A 458 -15.11 19.06 4.12
C PRO A 458 -14.84 20.44 4.75
N LEU A 459 -14.26 21.38 3.99
CA LEU A 459 -13.83 22.71 4.47
C LEU A 459 -14.97 23.61 4.97
N THR A 460 -16.23 23.25 4.70
CA THR A 460 -17.41 23.96 5.21
C THR A 460 -17.78 23.57 6.64
N ALA A 461 -17.41 22.36 7.09
CA ALA A 461 -17.76 21.85 8.42
C ALA A 461 -16.79 22.37 9.50
N GLN A 462 -15.50 22.46 9.17
CA GLN A 462 -14.49 23.03 10.04
C GLN A 462 -13.43 23.70 9.16
N LYS A 463 -13.14 24.97 9.45
CA LYS A 463 -12.19 25.75 8.67
C LYS A 463 -10.79 25.60 9.26
N PRO A 464 -9.77 25.34 8.43
CA PRO A 464 -8.38 25.47 8.86
C PRO A 464 -8.11 26.89 9.37
N GLN A 465 -7.36 27.01 10.46
CA GLN A 465 -6.87 28.27 11.01
C GLN A 465 -5.86 28.92 10.07
N LYS A 466 -5.07 28.11 9.35
CA LYS A 466 -4.08 28.58 8.38
C LYS A 466 -4.05 27.66 7.16
N GLN A 467 -3.92 28.25 5.98
CA GLN A 467 -3.87 27.56 4.70
C GLN A 467 -2.71 28.11 3.89
N LEU A 468 -1.75 27.25 3.55
CA LEU A 468 -0.53 27.64 2.86
C LEU A 468 -0.38 26.85 1.57
N LEU A 469 -0.01 27.52 0.49
CA LEU A 469 0.47 26.90 -0.75
C LEU A 469 1.99 27.01 -0.80
N PHE A 470 2.66 25.89 -1.04
CA PHE A 470 4.09 25.80 -1.31
C PHE A 470 4.28 25.44 -2.79
N LEU A 471 5.08 26.23 -3.50
CA LEU A 471 5.48 25.95 -4.89
C LEU A 471 7.00 25.82 -4.97
N ARG A 472 7.47 24.65 -5.40
CA ARG A 472 8.89 24.42 -5.71
C ARG A 472 9.14 24.67 -7.18
N THR A 473 10.14 25.47 -7.49
CA THR A 473 10.58 25.76 -8.86
C THR A 473 12.02 25.31 -9.10
N ASP A 474 12.35 25.02 -10.35
CA ASP A 474 13.71 24.65 -10.79
C ASP A 474 14.75 25.77 -10.55
N LYS A 475 14.27 27.01 -10.40
CA LYS A 475 15.08 28.20 -10.08
C LYS A 475 14.25 29.29 -9.43
N GLN A 476 14.92 30.33 -8.95
CA GLN A 476 14.25 31.56 -8.51
C GLN A 476 13.41 32.15 -9.66
N ALA A 477 12.13 32.38 -9.40
CA ALA A 477 11.16 32.80 -10.40
C ALA A 477 10.26 33.92 -9.88
N ARG A 478 9.89 34.88 -10.76
CA ARG A 478 8.83 35.86 -10.45
C ARG A 478 7.53 35.37 -11.09
N MET A 479 6.50 35.21 -10.27
CA MET A 479 5.22 34.67 -10.72
C MET A 479 4.04 35.35 -10.03
N GLU A 480 2.89 35.30 -10.68
CA GLU A 480 1.60 35.46 -10.02
C GLU A 480 0.95 34.10 -9.87
N VAL A 481 0.28 33.88 -8.73
CA VAL A 481 -0.39 32.64 -8.41
C VAL A 481 -1.83 32.92 -8.02
N ASP A 482 -2.76 32.21 -8.65
CA ASP A 482 -4.17 32.22 -8.29
C ASP A 482 -4.60 30.84 -7.79
N MET A 483 -5.44 30.77 -6.76
CA MET A 483 -6.18 29.56 -6.38
C MET A 483 -7.65 29.76 -6.74
N ASN A 484 -8.20 28.92 -7.63
CA ASN A 484 -9.57 29.02 -8.13
C ASN A 484 -9.96 30.45 -8.58
N GLY A 485 -9.02 31.18 -9.20
CA GLY A 485 -9.22 32.54 -9.68
C GLY A 485 -9.01 33.65 -8.65
N VAL A 486 -8.73 33.33 -7.38
CA VAL A 486 -8.38 34.29 -6.34
C VAL A 486 -6.86 34.44 -6.28
N ARG A 487 -6.37 35.68 -6.44
CA ARG A 487 -4.95 36.01 -6.35
C ARG A 487 -4.41 35.72 -4.94
N LEU A 488 -3.30 35.00 -4.87
CA LEU A 488 -2.62 34.70 -3.62
C LEU A 488 -1.55 35.73 -3.28
N GLN A 489 -1.34 35.96 -1.99
CA GLN A 489 -0.29 36.81 -1.47
C GLN A 489 0.93 35.94 -1.11
N ALA A 490 2.11 36.34 -1.59
CA ALA A 490 3.37 35.70 -1.20
C ALA A 490 3.70 36.00 0.27
N LEU A 491 4.23 34.99 0.96
CA LEU A 491 4.64 35.06 2.36
C LEU A 491 6.16 34.85 2.51
N ASP A 492 6.64 35.01 3.74
CA ASP A 492 8.03 34.72 4.10
C ASP A 492 8.38 33.24 3.84
N LYS A 493 9.52 33.02 3.17
CA LYS A 493 10.09 31.71 2.89
C LYS A 493 10.48 30.94 4.16
N GLN A 494 10.63 31.60 5.30
CA GLN A 494 10.86 30.94 6.59
C GLN A 494 9.76 29.91 6.88
N LEU A 495 8.51 30.16 6.47
CA LEU A 495 7.43 29.18 6.61
C LEU A 495 7.70 27.87 5.85
N ALA A 496 8.42 27.90 4.73
CA ALA A 496 8.81 26.67 4.03
C ALA A 496 9.83 25.86 4.84
N LYS A 497 10.69 26.51 5.63
CA LYS A 497 11.61 25.82 6.55
C LYS A 497 10.85 25.25 7.74
N ASP A 498 9.94 26.02 8.32
CA ASP A 498 9.14 25.60 9.48
C ASP A 498 8.27 24.38 9.13
N TYR A 499 7.72 24.32 7.93
CA TYR A 499 6.94 23.18 7.43
C TYR A 499 7.80 22.10 6.74
N ASP A 500 9.12 22.19 6.81
CA ASP A 500 10.08 21.24 6.21
C ASP A 500 9.83 20.97 4.70
N ARG A 501 9.41 22.01 3.98
CA ARG A 501 9.18 21.94 2.52
C ARG A 501 10.46 22.15 1.71
N MET A 502 11.52 22.65 2.35
CA MET A 502 12.86 22.78 1.74
C MET A 502 13.56 21.42 1.57
N HIS A 503 13.05 20.36 2.20
CA HIS A 503 13.69 19.05 2.20
C HIS A 503 13.83 18.46 0.78
N GLY A 504 15.00 17.90 0.48
CA GLY A 504 15.30 17.27 -0.82
C GLY A 504 15.39 18.24 -1.99
N MET A 505 15.45 19.55 -1.75
CA MET A 505 15.71 20.53 -2.81
C MET A 505 17.11 20.35 -3.40
N GLN A 506 17.22 20.49 -4.71
CA GLN A 506 18.48 20.49 -5.44
C GLN A 506 19.09 21.90 -5.49
N GLU A 507 20.38 21.99 -5.76
CA GLU A 507 21.06 23.28 -5.95
C GLU A 507 20.36 24.10 -7.05
N GLY A 508 20.15 25.38 -6.78
CA GLY A 508 19.48 26.31 -7.69
C GLY A 508 17.96 26.34 -7.55
N GLU A 509 17.31 25.30 -7.01
CA GLU A 509 15.86 25.29 -6.81
C GLU A 509 15.40 26.38 -5.83
N ASP A 510 14.15 26.84 -5.99
CA ASP A 510 13.53 27.82 -5.10
C ASP A 510 12.19 27.31 -4.54
N MET A 511 11.84 27.78 -3.35
CA MET A 511 10.56 27.49 -2.70
C MET A 511 9.83 28.80 -2.41
N GLN A 512 8.59 28.88 -2.87
CA GLN A 512 7.72 30.04 -2.64
C GLN A 512 6.51 29.62 -1.81
N VAL A 513 6.11 30.52 -0.90
CA VAL A 513 5.01 30.28 0.04
C VAL A 513 3.95 31.33 -0.23
N PHE A 514 2.69 30.91 -0.26
CA PHE A 514 1.56 31.80 -0.43
C PHE A 514 0.49 31.52 0.63
N GLU A 515 -0.16 32.58 1.10
CA GLU A 515 -1.38 32.44 1.89
C GLU A 515 -2.54 32.09 0.97
N ILE A 516 -3.36 31.10 1.36
CA ILE A 516 -4.60 30.76 0.67
C ILE A 516 -5.76 31.37 1.46
N PRO A 517 -6.45 32.39 0.93
CA PRO A 517 -7.65 32.92 1.57
C PRO A 517 -8.72 31.84 1.71
N THR A 518 -9.50 31.88 2.80
CA THR A 518 -10.56 30.87 3.05
C THR A 518 -11.56 30.75 1.90
N ALA A 519 -11.87 31.85 1.20
CA ALA A 519 -12.79 31.84 0.06
C ALA A 519 -12.19 31.22 -1.23
N ALA A 520 -10.87 31.07 -1.28
CA ALA A 520 -10.16 30.59 -2.47
C ALA A 520 -10.09 29.06 -2.55
N LEU A 521 -10.11 28.35 -1.42
CA LEU A 521 -10.01 26.89 -1.37
C LEU A 521 -11.38 26.24 -1.15
N LYS A 522 -11.63 25.12 -1.83
CA LYS A 522 -12.87 24.34 -1.68
C LYS A 522 -12.58 22.85 -1.50
N SER A 523 -13.55 22.13 -0.93
CA SER A 523 -13.57 20.67 -0.97
C SER A 523 -13.64 20.17 -2.40
N GLY A 524 -12.96 19.06 -2.70
CA GLY A 524 -12.86 18.49 -4.03
C GLY A 524 -11.73 19.09 -4.87
N GLY A 525 -11.92 19.14 -6.19
CA GLY A 525 -10.90 19.63 -7.12
C GLY A 525 -10.70 21.15 -7.06
N ASN A 526 -9.44 21.57 -6.99
CA ASN A 526 -8.99 22.96 -6.98
C ASN A 526 -8.00 23.18 -8.14
N GLU A 527 -8.00 24.39 -8.70
CA GLU A 527 -7.06 24.81 -9.74
C GLU A 527 -6.06 25.82 -9.15
N ILE A 528 -4.77 25.46 -9.18
CA ILE A 528 -3.66 26.40 -8.96
C ILE A 528 -3.23 26.89 -10.32
N ALA A 529 -3.24 28.21 -10.53
CA ALA A 529 -2.81 28.79 -11.77
C ALA A 529 -1.58 29.69 -11.57
N VAL A 530 -0.57 29.49 -12.41
CA VAL A 530 0.72 30.17 -12.32
C VAL A 530 0.96 30.96 -13.60
N VAL A 531 1.31 32.24 -13.46
CA VAL A 531 1.66 33.13 -14.57
C VAL A 531 3.07 33.65 -14.35
N SER A 532 3.99 33.34 -15.28
CA SER A 532 5.36 33.88 -15.22
C SER A 532 5.36 35.39 -15.48
N LYS A 533 6.07 36.14 -14.64
CA LYS A 533 6.33 37.59 -14.81
C LYS A 533 7.70 37.90 -15.39
N ALA A 534 8.61 36.92 -15.39
CA ALA A 534 9.93 37.06 -15.98
C ALA A 534 10.48 35.69 -16.35
N GLY A 535 10.90 35.55 -17.61
CA GLY A 535 11.54 34.33 -18.11
C GLY A 535 10.64 33.10 -18.11
N VAL A 536 11.28 31.94 -18.29
CA VAL A 536 10.67 30.61 -18.26
C VAL A 536 11.26 29.82 -17.11
N PHE A 537 10.42 29.15 -16.34
CA PHE A 537 10.80 28.28 -15.23
C PHE A 537 9.88 27.05 -15.19
N VAL A 538 10.23 26.06 -14.38
CA VAL A 538 9.46 24.84 -14.19
C VAL A 538 8.98 24.77 -12.75
N VAL A 539 7.68 24.63 -12.55
CA VAL A 539 7.11 24.22 -11.26
C VAL A 539 7.31 22.71 -11.13
N LYS A 540 8.04 22.29 -10.11
CA LYS A 540 8.33 20.87 -9.86
C LYS A 540 7.35 20.27 -8.85
N ARG A 541 6.83 21.08 -7.93
CA ARG A 541 5.89 20.66 -6.88
C ARG A 541 4.89 21.73 -6.51
N ALA A 542 3.71 21.27 -6.10
CA ALA A 542 2.68 22.05 -5.46
C ALA A 542 2.12 21.29 -4.26
N GLU A 543 2.16 21.92 -3.09
CA GLU A 543 1.72 21.33 -1.82
C GLU A 543 0.86 22.32 -1.05
N VAL A 544 -0.27 21.87 -0.50
CA VAL A 544 -1.18 22.69 0.30
C VAL A 544 -1.19 22.17 1.74
N ALA A 545 -0.72 22.97 2.69
CA ALA A 545 -0.85 22.66 4.11
C ALA A 545 -2.14 23.27 4.67
N LEU A 546 -2.91 22.44 5.37
CA LEU A 546 -4.09 22.84 6.14
C LEU A 546 -3.78 22.68 7.63
N GLN A 547 -3.72 23.80 8.34
CA GLN A 547 -3.52 23.84 9.78
C GLN A 547 -4.86 24.02 10.48
N TYR A 548 -5.31 23.02 11.23
CA TYR A 548 -6.53 23.08 12.03
C TYR A 548 -6.28 23.54 13.46
N GLY A 549 -5.04 23.38 13.96
CA GLY A 549 -4.64 23.92 15.25
C GLY A 549 -3.24 23.47 15.69
N ASP A 550 -3.01 23.48 17.00
CA ASP A 550 -1.75 23.05 17.61
C ASP A 550 -1.45 21.57 17.35
N VAL A 551 -0.19 21.24 17.11
CA VAL A 551 0.23 19.89 16.71
C VAL A 551 0.02 18.83 17.79
N ASN A 552 -0.03 19.20 19.08
CA ASN A 552 -0.30 18.24 20.16
C ASN A 552 -1.77 17.78 20.16
N GLN A 553 -2.69 18.61 19.67
CA GLN A 553 -4.12 18.30 19.62
C GLN A 553 -4.56 17.80 18.24
N TYR A 554 -3.99 18.37 17.17
CA TYR A 554 -4.41 18.11 15.78
C TYR A 554 -3.37 17.30 14.98
N GLY A 555 -2.33 16.80 15.65
CA GLY A 555 -1.25 16.01 15.05
C GLY A 555 -0.22 16.87 14.29
N TYR A 556 0.92 16.26 13.99
CA TYR A 556 2.04 16.91 13.29
C TYR A 556 1.81 17.00 11.78
N PHE A 557 2.58 17.88 11.13
CA PHE A 557 2.68 18.00 9.67
C PHE A 557 3.69 17.05 9.06
#